data_AF-Q0QDC7-F1
#
_entry.id   AF-Q0QDC7-F1
#
_cell.length_a   1.000
_cell.length_b   1.000
_cell.length_c   1.000
_cell.angle_alpha   90.00
_cell.angle_beta   90.00
_cell.angle_gamma   90.00
#
_symmetry.space_group_name_H-M   'P 1'
#
loop_
_entity.id
_entity.type
_entity.pdbx_description
1 polymer ?
#
loop_
_entity_poly.entity_id
_entity_poly.type
_entity_poly.pdbx_seq_one_letter_code
_entity_poly.pdbx_strand_id
1 'polypeptide(L)'
;FDSIHGRFPADVKVDGDAIVINNGKPIKVTAIRNPAELPHKELGVDIAMECTGIFTARDKAAAHLEAGAKRVIVSAPADGADLTVVYGVNHDKLTKDHLVISNASCTTNCLVPVAKVLHDAVGIDHGMMTTIHSYTND
;
A
#
# COMPACT_ATOMS: atom_id res chain seq x y z
N PHE A 1 -11.93 -10.85 13.21
CA PHE A 1 -11.04 -11.44 14.24
C PHE A 1 -9.70 -11.66 13.60
N ASP A 2 -8.61 -11.39 14.32
CA ASP A 2 -7.25 -11.59 13.82
C ASP A 2 -6.50 -12.54 14.76
N SER A 3 -5.90 -13.60 14.20
CA SER A 3 -5.21 -14.64 14.97
C SER A 3 -3.84 -14.21 15.48
N ILE A 4 -3.22 -13.21 14.85
CA ILE A 4 -1.87 -12.73 15.15
C ILE A 4 -1.92 -11.47 16.00
N HIS A 5 -2.77 -10.52 15.62
CA HIS A 5 -2.88 -9.21 16.27
C HIS A 5 -4.02 -9.12 17.29
N GLY A 6 -4.85 -10.16 17.40
CA GLY A 6 -5.92 -10.26 18.39
C GLY A 6 -7.23 -9.58 17.96
N ARG A 7 -8.07 -9.24 18.95
CA ARG A 7 -9.35 -8.57 18.68
C ARG A 7 -9.12 -7.08 18.41
N PHE A 8 -9.78 -6.56 17.37
CA PHE A 8 -9.80 -5.12 17.12
C PHE A 8 -10.42 -4.40 18.34
N PRO A 9 -9.75 -3.39 18.93
CA PRO A 9 -10.13 -2.82 20.22
C PRO A 9 -11.25 -1.76 20.09
N ALA A 10 -12.33 -2.08 19.39
CA ALA A 10 -13.47 -1.19 19.19
C ALA A 10 -14.76 -1.98 18.92
N ASP A 11 -15.90 -1.34 19.12
CA ASP A 11 -17.18 -1.86 18.66
C ASP A 11 -17.27 -1.73 17.13
N VAL A 12 -17.54 -2.84 16.45
CA VAL A 12 -17.64 -2.90 14.99
C VAL A 12 -19.01 -3.45 14.63
N LYS A 13 -19.78 -2.66 13.88
CA LYS A 13 -21.13 -2.99 13.43
C LYS A 13 -21.24 -2.90 11.91
N VAL A 14 -22.18 -3.67 11.38
CA VAL A 14 -22.61 -3.57 9.98
C VAL A 14 -23.89 -2.76 9.94
N ASP A 15 -23.93 -1.79 9.05
CA ASP A 15 -25.12 -0.99 8.74
C ASP A 15 -25.33 -0.98 7.22
N GLY A 16 -26.24 -1.83 6.74
CA GLY A 16 -26.44 -2.05 5.31
C GLY A 16 -25.17 -2.54 4.61
N ASP A 17 -24.65 -1.71 3.70
CA ASP A 17 -23.41 -1.96 2.97
C ASP A 17 -22.21 -1.16 3.50
N ALA A 18 -22.27 -0.76 4.77
CA ALA A 18 -21.19 -0.05 5.45
C ALA A 18 -20.74 -0.75 6.75
N ILE A 19 -19.48 -0.52 7.10
CA ILE A 19 -18.91 -0.85 8.41
C ILE A 19 -18.89 0.43 9.26
N VAL A 20 -19.35 0.34 10.49
CA VAL A 20 -19.35 1.44 11.47
C VAL A 20 -18.49 1.03 12.66
N ILE A 21 -17.49 1.85 13.00
CA ILE A 21 -16.58 1.64 14.13
C ILE A 21 -16.91 2.68 15.20
N ASN A 22 -17.20 2.26 16.44
CA ASN A 22 -17.53 3.15 17.58
C ASN A 22 -18.59 4.22 17.27
N ASN A 23 -19.63 3.86 16.51
CA ASN A 23 -20.67 4.80 16.02
C ASN A 23 -20.10 6.01 15.23
N GLY A 24 -18.93 5.85 14.62
CA GLY A 24 -18.29 6.86 13.79
C GLY A 24 -18.89 6.96 12.38
N LYS A 25 -18.14 7.62 11.48
CA LYS A 25 -18.54 7.75 10.07
C LYS A 25 -18.65 6.35 9.42
N PRO A 26 -19.74 6.03 8.71
CA PRO A 26 -19.86 4.78 7.96
C PRO A 26 -18.76 4.65 6.90
N ILE A 27 -18.18 3.47 6.82
CA ILE A 27 -17.17 3.08 5.82
C ILE A 27 -17.86 2.23 4.77
N LYS A 28 -18.00 2.74 3.54
CA LYS A 28 -18.64 2.02 2.44
C LYS A 28 -17.87 0.72 2.13
N VAL A 29 -18.60 -0.38 1.95
CA VAL A 29 -18.07 -1.66 1.51
C VAL A 29 -18.63 -1.99 0.13
N THR A 30 -17.75 -2.37 -0.78
CA THR A 30 -18.10 -2.77 -2.15
C THR A 30 -17.55 -4.16 -2.46
N ALA A 31 -18.21 -4.88 -3.36
CA ALA A 31 -17.75 -6.19 -3.85
C ALA A 31 -17.56 -6.13 -5.38
N ILE A 32 -16.66 -5.25 -5.83
CA ILE A 32 -16.39 -4.99 -7.25
C ILE A 32 -14.99 -5.51 -7.58
N ARG A 33 -14.90 -6.36 -8.61
CA ARG A 33 -13.65 -7.04 -8.97
C ARG A 33 -12.72 -6.19 -9.84
N ASN A 34 -13.28 -5.36 -10.70
CA ASN A 34 -12.53 -4.47 -11.58
C ASN A 34 -12.29 -3.13 -10.88
N PRO A 35 -11.03 -2.72 -10.60
CA PRO A 35 -10.77 -1.46 -9.89
C PRO A 35 -11.30 -0.21 -10.60
N ALA A 36 -11.41 -0.24 -11.93
CA ALA A 36 -11.93 0.88 -12.73
C ALA A 36 -13.44 1.13 -12.54
N GLU A 37 -14.17 0.15 -12.00
CA GLU A 37 -15.62 0.25 -11.72
C GLU A 37 -15.90 0.69 -10.27
N LEU A 38 -14.86 0.88 -9.45
CA LEU A 38 -15.04 1.31 -8.06
C LEU A 38 -15.56 2.76 -8.00
N PRO A 39 -16.41 3.11 -7.03
CA PRO A 39 -17.01 4.45 -6.91
C PRO A 39 -16.05 5.48 -6.27
N HIS A 40 -14.75 5.46 -6.60
CA HIS A 40 -13.75 6.33 -5.95
C HIS A 40 -14.06 7.81 -6.10
N LYS A 41 -14.50 8.24 -7.29
CA LYS A 41 -14.92 9.62 -7.54
C LYS A 41 -16.08 10.05 -6.65
N GLU A 42 -17.12 9.21 -6.54
CA GLU A 42 -18.31 9.48 -5.73
C GLU A 42 -17.95 9.57 -4.24
N LEU A 43 -17.09 8.68 -3.78
CA LEU A 43 -16.63 8.62 -2.39
C LEU A 43 -15.58 9.67 -2.05
N GLY A 44 -15.07 10.41 -3.03
CA GLY A 44 -14.04 11.44 -2.84
C GLY A 44 -12.69 10.87 -2.41
N VAL A 45 -12.30 9.70 -2.93
CA VAL A 45 -11.05 9.02 -2.53
C VAL A 45 -9.82 9.80 -3.01
N ASP A 46 -9.02 10.26 -2.07
CA ASP A 46 -7.73 10.89 -2.37
C ASP A 46 -6.66 9.87 -2.73
N ILE A 47 -6.59 8.75 -1.99
CA ILE A 47 -5.57 7.72 -2.16
C ILE A 47 -6.24 6.35 -2.12
N ALA A 48 -6.09 5.56 -3.19
CA ALA A 48 -6.42 4.15 -3.20
C ALA A 48 -5.21 3.32 -2.74
N MET A 49 -5.43 2.39 -1.82
CA MET A 49 -4.41 1.40 -1.43
C MET A 49 -4.68 0.10 -2.19
N GLU A 50 -3.81 -0.22 -3.13
CA GLU A 50 -3.86 -1.46 -3.91
C GLU A 50 -3.13 -2.57 -3.15
N CYS A 51 -3.92 -3.34 -2.39
CA CYS A 51 -3.46 -4.39 -1.48
C CYS A 51 -3.95 -5.79 -1.88
N THR A 52 -4.41 -5.97 -3.12
CA THR A 52 -4.94 -7.26 -3.60
C THR A 52 -3.84 -8.25 -4.00
N GLY A 53 -2.65 -7.74 -4.35
CA GLY A 53 -1.57 -8.52 -4.94
C GLY A 53 -1.78 -8.88 -6.43
N ILE A 54 -2.90 -8.45 -7.04
CA ILE A 54 -3.25 -8.78 -8.44
C ILE A 54 -2.85 -7.64 -9.40
N PHE A 55 -3.08 -6.39 -9.01
CA PHE A 55 -2.86 -5.20 -9.84
C PHE A 55 -1.57 -4.47 -9.46
N THR A 56 -0.48 -5.21 -9.29
CA THR A 56 0.78 -4.65 -8.74
C THR A 56 1.56 -3.77 -9.71
N ALA A 57 1.48 -4.00 -11.03
CA ALA A 57 2.12 -3.14 -12.02
C ALA A 57 1.44 -1.77 -12.09
N ARG A 58 2.22 -0.70 -12.34
CA ARG A 58 1.73 0.68 -12.35
C ARG A 58 0.51 0.90 -13.25
N ASP A 59 0.56 0.39 -14.48
CA ASP A 59 -0.54 0.55 -15.44
C ASP A 59 -1.79 -0.24 -15.05
N LYS A 60 -1.64 -1.35 -14.32
CA LYS A 60 -2.78 -2.10 -13.78
C LYS A 60 -3.41 -1.37 -12.59
N ALA A 61 -2.58 -0.87 -11.67
CA ALA A 61 -3.02 -0.09 -10.52
C ALA A 61 -3.68 1.24 -10.93
N ALA A 62 -3.29 1.79 -12.09
CA ALA A 62 -3.88 3.01 -12.65
C ALA A 62 -5.40 2.90 -12.93
N ALA A 63 -5.97 1.69 -12.98
CA ALA A 63 -7.43 1.50 -13.00
C ALA A 63 -8.14 2.20 -11.83
N HIS A 64 -7.50 2.34 -10.67
CA HIS A 64 -8.05 3.14 -9.57
C HIS A 64 -8.16 4.63 -9.90
N LEU A 65 -7.23 5.17 -10.69
CA LEU A 65 -7.28 6.56 -11.17
C LEU A 65 -8.43 6.75 -12.16
N GLU A 66 -8.68 5.75 -13.02
CA GLU A 66 -9.82 5.75 -13.95
C GLU A 66 -11.16 5.79 -13.19
N ALA A 67 -11.27 5.05 -12.10
CA ALA A 67 -12.40 5.10 -11.16
C ALA A 67 -12.52 6.43 -10.38
N GLY A 68 -11.49 7.28 -10.45
CA GLY A 68 -11.48 8.64 -9.92
C GLY A 68 -10.79 8.83 -8.57
N ALA A 69 -9.99 7.86 -8.11
CA ALA A 69 -9.04 8.11 -7.03
C ALA A 69 -7.99 9.12 -7.49
N LYS A 70 -7.51 10.01 -6.62
CA LYS A 70 -6.49 11.00 -7.03
C LYS A 70 -5.10 10.40 -7.14
N ARG A 71 -4.76 9.43 -6.30
CA ARG A 71 -3.44 8.75 -6.22
C ARG A 71 -3.63 7.28 -5.87
N VAL A 72 -2.61 6.46 -6.15
CA VAL A 72 -2.57 5.03 -5.82
C VAL A 72 -1.27 4.67 -5.14
N ILE A 73 -1.35 3.87 -4.08
CA ILE A 73 -0.21 3.26 -3.40
C ILE A 73 -0.35 1.74 -3.53
N VAL A 74 0.60 1.09 -4.18
CA VAL A 74 0.69 -0.37 -4.28
C VAL A 74 1.43 -0.91 -3.06
N SER A 75 0.86 -1.90 -2.36
CA SER A 75 1.44 -2.48 -1.14
C SER A 75 2.52 -3.54 -1.39
N ALA A 76 3.11 -3.56 -2.58
CA ALA A 76 4.07 -4.54 -3.05
C ALA A 76 5.05 -3.89 -4.04
N PRO A 77 6.18 -4.54 -4.38
CA PRO A 77 6.99 -4.14 -5.53
C PRO A 77 6.15 -4.03 -6.79
N ALA A 78 6.31 -2.94 -7.53
CA ALA A 78 5.49 -2.61 -8.68
C ALA A 78 6.36 -2.28 -9.89
N ASP A 79 6.12 -2.99 -10.99
CA ASP A 79 6.77 -2.68 -12.26
C ASP A 79 6.28 -1.34 -12.79
N GLY A 80 7.23 -0.48 -13.16
CA GLY A 80 6.95 0.83 -13.76
C GLY A 80 6.32 1.85 -12.82
N ALA A 81 6.33 1.65 -11.49
CA ALA A 81 5.84 2.67 -10.56
C ALA A 81 6.57 4.01 -10.75
N ASP A 82 5.83 5.11 -10.58
CA ASP A 82 6.39 6.46 -10.73
C ASP A 82 7.52 6.69 -9.71
N LEU A 83 7.36 6.12 -8.51
CA LEU A 83 8.41 6.01 -7.50
C LEU A 83 8.15 4.80 -6.59
N THR A 84 9.20 4.06 -6.26
CA THR A 84 9.19 3.09 -5.15
C THR A 84 9.74 3.77 -3.91
N VAL A 85 8.96 3.78 -2.84
CA VAL A 85 9.22 4.53 -1.61
C VAL A 85 9.46 3.59 -0.45
N VAL A 86 10.53 3.88 0.29
CA VAL A 86 10.73 3.41 1.67
C VAL A 86 10.69 4.64 2.57
N TYR A 87 9.71 4.68 3.47
CA TYR A 87 9.53 5.81 4.36
C TYR A 87 10.76 6.02 5.25
N GLY A 88 11.17 7.28 5.44
CA GLY A 88 12.42 7.63 6.14
C GLY A 88 13.71 7.48 5.31
N VAL A 89 13.66 6.90 4.10
CA VAL A 89 14.83 6.73 3.23
C VAL A 89 14.78 7.67 2.02
N ASN A 90 13.68 7.65 1.26
CA ASN A 90 13.54 8.43 0.03
C ASN A 90 12.15 9.04 -0.18
N HIS A 91 11.29 9.01 0.84
CA HIS A 91 9.94 9.60 0.82
C HIS A 91 9.90 11.11 0.51
N ASP A 92 10.98 11.82 0.83
CA ASP A 92 11.21 13.22 0.50
C ASP A 92 11.28 13.50 -1.01
N LYS A 93 11.51 12.46 -1.83
CA LYS A 93 11.50 12.56 -3.29
C LYS A 93 10.10 12.52 -3.89
N LEU A 94 9.06 12.32 -3.09
CA LEU A 94 7.69 12.34 -3.58
C LEU A 94 7.35 13.71 -4.16
N THR A 95 6.87 13.72 -5.39
CA THR A 95 6.37 14.92 -6.06
C THR A 95 4.88 14.77 -6.32
N LYS A 96 4.21 15.89 -6.59
CA LYS A 96 2.80 15.89 -7.00
C LYS A 96 2.55 15.10 -8.30
N ASP A 97 3.58 14.90 -9.12
CA ASP A 97 3.46 14.25 -10.42
C ASP A 97 3.48 12.71 -10.28
N HIS A 98 3.90 12.18 -9.12
CA HIS A 98 3.76 10.76 -8.82
C HIS A 98 2.30 10.44 -8.51
N LEU A 99 1.67 9.70 -9.41
CA LEU A 99 0.27 9.31 -9.31
C LEU A 99 0.11 7.88 -8.79
N VAL A 100 1.02 6.99 -9.16
CA VAL A 100 1.05 5.58 -8.76
C VAL A 100 2.43 5.25 -8.21
N ILE A 101 2.50 5.02 -6.90
CA ILE A 101 3.76 4.68 -6.21
C ILE A 101 3.70 3.27 -5.63
N SER A 102 4.88 2.67 -5.43
CA SER A 102 5.03 1.43 -4.68
C SER A 102 5.53 1.71 -3.28
N ASN A 103 4.96 1.03 -2.28
CA ASN A 103 5.50 1.00 -0.91
C ASN A 103 6.55 -0.11 -0.72
N ALA A 104 7.14 -0.60 -1.82
CA ALA A 104 8.09 -1.70 -1.86
C ALA A 104 7.53 -2.99 -1.22
N SER A 105 8.42 -3.88 -0.75
CA SER A 105 8.05 -5.06 0.06
C SER A 105 8.37 -4.84 1.54
N CYS A 106 7.84 -5.70 2.41
CA CYS A 106 8.21 -5.76 3.83
C CYS A 106 9.74 -5.95 4.02
N THR A 107 10.37 -6.84 3.26
CA THR A 107 11.82 -7.07 3.32
C THR A 107 12.61 -5.86 2.88
N THR A 108 12.17 -5.15 1.82
CA THR A 108 12.82 -3.90 1.39
C THR A 108 12.73 -2.83 2.48
N ASN A 109 11.55 -2.66 3.10
CA ASN A 109 11.37 -1.71 4.21
C ASN A 109 12.24 -2.05 5.43
N CYS A 110 12.54 -3.33 5.66
CA CYS A 110 13.46 -3.77 6.72
C CYS A 110 14.93 -3.50 6.37
N LEU A 111 15.37 -3.88 5.17
CA LEU A 111 16.78 -3.84 4.78
C LEU A 111 17.29 -2.43 4.47
N VAL A 112 16.52 -1.66 3.71
CA VAL A 112 17.02 -0.41 3.10
C VAL A 112 17.45 0.65 4.12
N PRO A 113 16.78 0.85 5.27
CA PRO A 113 17.28 1.78 6.29
C PRO A 113 18.69 1.41 6.80
N VAL A 114 18.94 0.11 7.04
CA VAL A 114 20.26 -0.39 7.47
C VAL A 114 21.29 -0.20 6.36
N ALA A 115 20.94 -0.60 5.13
CA ALA A 115 21.82 -0.45 3.98
C ALA A 115 22.19 1.02 3.72
N LYS A 116 21.23 1.95 3.86
CA LYS A 116 21.46 3.39 3.72
C LYS A 116 22.48 3.90 4.73
N VAL A 117 22.30 3.61 6.02
CA VAL A 117 23.22 4.07 7.06
C VAL A 117 24.63 3.53 6.85
N LEU A 118 24.77 2.25 6.51
CA LEU A 118 26.07 1.64 6.21
C LEU A 118 26.72 2.26 4.98
N HIS A 119 25.95 2.44 3.90
CA HIS A 119 26.46 3.04 2.68
C HIS A 119 26.93 4.48 2.91
N ASP A 120 26.13 5.30 3.61
CA ASP A 120 26.47 6.69 3.88
C ASP A 120 27.69 6.83 4.81
N ALA A 121 27.86 5.90 5.76
CA ALA A 121 28.95 5.96 6.74
C ALA A 121 30.28 5.40 6.22
N VAL A 122 30.25 4.27 5.52
CA VAL A 122 31.46 3.52 5.17
C VAL A 122 31.52 3.06 3.70
N GLY A 123 30.45 3.29 2.93
CA GLY A 123 30.33 2.78 1.57
C GLY A 123 30.04 1.27 1.53
N ILE A 124 29.19 0.87 0.58
CA ILE A 124 28.96 -0.55 0.26
C ILE A 124 29.39 -0.76 -1.18
N ASP A 125 30.35 -1.66 -1.40
CA ASP A 125 30.82 -2.07 -2.72
C ASP A 125 30.01 -3.27 -3.26
N HIS A 126 29.85 -4.29 -2.41
CA HIS A 126 29.06 -5.50 -2.71
C HIS A 126 28.26 -5.95 -1.48
N GLY A 127 27.14 -6.64 -1.71
CA GLY A 127 26.29 -7.16 -0.63
C GLY A 127 25.49 -8.37 -1.07
N MET A 128 25.30 -9.29 -0.12
CA MET A 128 24.37 -10.42 -0.22
C MET A 128 23.45 -10.37 1.00
N MET A 129 22.17 -10.64 0.79
CA MET A 129 21.18 -10.67 1.87
C MET A 129 20.40 -11.98 1.80
N THR A 130 20.07 -12.50 2.97
CA THR A 130 19.14 -13.63 3.12
C THR A 130 18.14 -13.24 4.20
N THR A 131 16.86 -13.44 3.92
CA THR A 131 15.78 -13.23 4.89
C THR A 131 15.17 -14.59 5.25
N ILE A 132 14.97 -14.82 6.55
CA ILE A 132 14.15 -15.93 7.04
C ILE A 132 12.78 -15.33 7.29
N HIS A 133 11.82 -15.65 6.42
CA HIS A 133 10.51 -15.00 6.39
C HIS A 133 9.43 -15.93 6.95
N SER A 134 8.42 -15.37 7.61
CA SER A 134 7.20 -16.09 7.95
C SER A 134 6.45 -16.52 6.67
N TYR A 135 5.65 -17.59 6.73
CA TYR A 135 4.81 -17.93 5.59
C TYR A 135 3.76 -16.84 5.33
N THR A 136 3.37 -16.68 4.07
CA THR A 136 2.41 -15.70 3.60
C THR A 136 1.23 -16.40 2.91
N ASN A 137 0.24 -15.62 2.47
CA ASN A 137 -0.99 -16.12 1.86
C ASN A 137 -0.90 -16.18 0.32
N ASP A 138 0.33 -16.22 -0.19
CA ASP A 138 0.71 -16.27 -1.60
C ASP A 138 0.73 -17.70 -2.18
#